data_AF-A0A1A7PW30-F1
#
_entry.id   AF-A0A1A7PW30-F1
#
_cell.length_a   1.000
_cell.length_b   1.000
_cell.length_c   1.000
_cell.angle_alpha   90.00
_cell.angle_beta   90.00
_cell.angle_gamma   90.00
#
_symmetry.space_group_name_H-M   'P 1'
#
loop_
_entity.id
_entity.type
_entity.pdbx_description
1 polymer ?
#
loop_
_entity_poly.entity_id
_entity_poly.type
_entity_poly.pdbx_seq_one_letter_code
_entity_poly.pdbx_strand_id
1 'polypeptide(L)'
;MKKLVLIISSLLVLSANITNLQAKEWYEEKGTLHQSTMKEWCKASDKNKLATAGDFVSKGYIDKLFKPEIIQAIQENKMDGIKFMAGEIVTALDTAACEGKKATKAMSTTKVNDLVGMSMLLMNWVGKE
;
A
#
# COMPACT_ATOMS: atom_id res chain seq x y z
N MET A 1 -12.93 35.87 45.41
CA MET A 1 -12.67 36.20 43.99
C MET A 1 -11.25 35.86 43.50
N LYS A 2 -10.19 35.87 44.33
CA LYS A 2 -8.82 35.49 43.90
C LYS A 2 -8.59 33.98 43.66
N LYS A 3 -9.37 33.10 44.30
CA LYS A 3 -9.25 31.63 44.17
C LYS A 3 -9.98 31.05 42.95
N LEU A 4 -10.91 31.79 42.33
CA LEU A 4 -11.66 31.34 41.15
C LEU A 4 -10.89 31.58 39.84
N VAL A 5 -10.07 32.63 39.78
CA VAL A 5 -9.28 33.01 38.59
C VAL A 5 -8.13 32.03 38.33
N LEU A 6 -7.62 31.39 39.38
CA LEU A 6 -6.54 30.40 39.29
C LEU A 6 -6.98 29.06 38.68
N ILE A 7 -8.27 28.72 38.72
CA ILE A 7 -8.76 27.43 38.20
C ILE A 7 -9.07 27.54 36.69
N ILE A 8 -9.54 28.70 36.23
CA ILE A 8 -9.87 28.92 34.80
C ILE A 8 -8.60 29.03 33.94
N SER A 9 -7.51 29.57 34.51
CA SER A 9 -6.23 29.72 33.78
C SER A 9 -5.51 28.38 33.54
N SER A 10 -5.79 27.36 34.36
CA SER A 10 -5.18 26.02 34.22
C SER A 10 -5.90 25.13 33.20
N LEU A 11 -7.13 25.46 32.80
CA LEU A 11 -7.89 24.70 31.79
C LEU A 11 -7.57 25.13 30.35
N LEU A 12 -7.03 26.34 30.16
CA LEU A 12 -6.73 26.91 28.83
C LEU A 12 -5.37 26.45 28.25
N VAL A 13 -4.50 25.83 29.05
CA VAL A 13 -3.18 25.37 28.60
C VAL A 13 -3.20 23.92 28.11
N LEU A 14 -4.28 23.16 28.37
CA LEU A 14 -4.36 21.75 27.97
C LEU A 14 -4.88 21.52 26.54
N SER A 15 -5.44 22.55 25.88
CA SER A 15 -5.98 22.42 24.52
C SER A 15 -4.98 22.74 23.40
N ALA A 16 -3.75 23.19 23.73
CA ALA A 16 -2.78 23.66 22.75
C ALA A 16 -1.85 22.57 22.17
N ASN A 17 -1.92 21.32 22.65
CA ASN A 17 -1.02 20.23 22.23
C ASN A 17 -1.65 19.16 21.34
N ILE A 18 -2.84 19.40 20.77
CA ILE A 18 -3.36 18.53 19.70
C ILE A 18 -2.71 18.96 18.37
N THR A 19 -1.38 18.94 18.31
CA THR A 19 -0.66 19.09 17.06
C THR A 19 -0.79 17.78 16.30
N ASN A 20 -1.65 17.78 15.27
CA ASN A 20 -1.66 16.88 14.11
C ASN A 20 -0.90 15.55 14.30
N LEU A 21 -1.48 14.57 14.99
CA LEU A 21 -1.16 13.16 14.71
C LEU A 21 -1.76 12.83 13.33
N GLN A 22 -1.14 13.34 12.27
CA GLN A 22 -1.47 12.92 10.92
C GLN A 22 -0.97 11.47 10.80
N ALA A 23 -1.88 10.53 10.63
CA ALA A 23 -1.53 9.13 10.46
C ALA A 23 -0.56 9.03 9.27
N LYS A 24 0.60 8.39 9.48
CA LYS A 24 1.58 8.21 8.41
C LYS A 24 0.91 7.53 7.23
N GLU A 25 1.15 8.06 6.04
CA GLU A 25 0.70 7.44 4.81
C GLU A 25 1.34 6.06 4.65
N TRP A 26 0.70 5.15 3.92
CA TRP A 26 1.18 3.78 3.79
C TRP A 26 2.55 3.70 3.10
N TYR A 27 2.86 4.62 2.19
CA TYR A 27 4.13 4.65 1.45
C TYR A 27 5.29 5.23 2.27
N GLU A 28 5.01 5.75 3.47
CA GLU A 28 6.06 6.12 4.44
C GLU A 28 6.54 4.91 5.26
N GLU A 29 5.89 3.77 5.11
CA GLU A 29 6.25 2.51 5.75
C GLU A 29 6.82 1.52 4.72
N LYS A 30 7.63 0.59 5.21
CA LYS A 30 8.21 -0.46 4.37
C LYS A 30 7.27 -1.66 4.31
N GLY A 31 6.96 -2.12 3.11
CA GLY A 31 6.23 -3.36 2.91
C GLY A 31 7.00 -4.57 3.43
N THR A 32 6.30 -5.53 4.02
CA THR A 32 6.93 -6.72 4.62
C THR A 32 6.51 -8.04 3.98
N LEU A 33 5.58 -8.02 3.02
CA LEU A 33 4.96 -9.23 2.48
C LEU A 33 5.65 -9.78 1.22
N HIS A 34 6.74 -9.18 0.76
CA HIS A 34 7.40 -9.50 -0.52
C HIS A 34 7.64 -11.00 -0.76
N GLN A 35 8.05 -11.74 0.27
CA GLN A 35 8.36 -13.18 0.22
C GLN A 35 7.36 -14.00 1.04
N SER A 36 6.28 -13.38 1.51
CA SER A 36 5.20 -14.04 2.22
C SER A 36 4.36 -14.87 1.25
N THR A 37 3.56 -15.75 1.82
CA THR A 37 2.54 -16.54 1.11
C THR A 37 1.25 -15.74 0.96
N MET A 38 0.40 -16.10 0.00
CA MET A 38 -0.93 -15.49 -0.13
C MET A 38 -1.81 -15.72 1.09
N LYS A 39 -1.60 -16.79 1.86
CA LYS A 39 -2.27 -17.00 3.14
C LYS A 39 -1.93 -15.91 4.16
N GLU A 40 -0.68 -15.47 4.20
CA GLU A 40 -0.23 -14.38 5.07
C GLU A 40 -0.70 -13.04 4.54
N TRP A 41 -0.67 -12.84 3.21
CA TRP A 41 -1.24 -11.68 2.55
C TRP A 41 -2.71 -11.44 2.93
N CYS A 42 -3.58 -12.46 2.82
CA CYS A 42 -5.00 -12.31 3.14
C CYS A 42 -5.29 -11.99 4.62
N LYS A 43 -4.31 -12.12 5.51
CA LYS A 43 -4.42 -11.76 6.93
C LYS A 43 -3.75 -10.43 7.27
N ALA A 44 -2.97 -9.87 6.35
CA ALA A 44 -2.26 -8.63 6.57
C ALA A 44 -3.22 -7.44 6.54
N SER A 45 -2.85 -6.37 7.25
CA SER A 45 -3.54 -5.09 7.17
C SER A 45 -3.42 -4.50 5.76
N ASP A 46 -4.45 -3.77 5.31
CA ASP A 46 -4.46 -3.08 4.02
C ASP A 46 -3.26 -2.13 3.86
N LYS A 47 -2.84 -1.46 4.94
CA LYS A 47 -1.67 -0.59 4.93
C LYS A 47 -0.39 -1.30 4.48
N ASN A 48 -0.11 -2.48 5.05
CA ASN A 48 1.06 -3.30 4.70
C ASN A 48 0.95 -3.92 3.29
N LYS A 49 -0.27 -4.28 2.87
CA LYS A 49 -0.53 -4.72 1.49
C LYS A 49 -0.19 -3.62 0.49
N LEU A 50 -0.70 -2.41 0.70
CA LEU A 50 -0.42 -1.24 -0.13
C LEU A 50 1.06 -0.87 -0.12
N ALA A 51 1.70 -0.84 1.05
CA ALA A 51 3.15 -0.59 1.14
C ALA A 51 3.96 -1.62 0.35
N THR A 52 3.64 -2.91 0.49
CA THR A 52 4.32 -3.98 -0.27
C THR A 52 4.05 -3.86 -1.78
N ALA A 53 2.81 -3.59 -2.19
CA ALA A 53 2.47 -3.40 -3.60
C ALA A 53 3.18 -2.17 -4.19
N GLY A 54 3.24 -1.07 -3.44
CA GLY A 54 3.97 0.14 -3.80
C GLY A 54 5.47 -0.08 -3.94
N ASP A 55 6.08 -0.91 -3.08
CA ASP A 55 7.49 -1.32 -3.20
C ASP A 55 7.75 -2.04 -4.53
N PHE A 56 6.87 -2.97 -4.94
CA PHE A 56 6.97 -3.64 -6.24
C PHE A 56 6.81 -2.68 -7.42
N VAL A 57 5.81 -1.80 -7.38
CA VAL A 57 5.57 -0.81 -8.45
C VAL A 57 6.76 0.15 -8.56
N SER A 58 7.23 0.68 -7.43
CA SER A 58 8.37 1.60 -7.40
C SER A 58 9.63 0.94 -7.93
N LYS A 59 9.89 -0.32 -7.55
CA LYS A 59 11.02 -1.07 -8.09
C LYS A 59 10.89 -1.32 -9.59
N GLY A 60 9.71 -1.71 -10.08
CA GLY A 60 9.45 -1.90 -11.50
C GLY A 60 9.65 -0.63 -12.32
N TYR A 61 9.26 0.53 -11.78
CA TYR A 61 9.50 1.83 -12.39
C TYR A 61 10.98 2.20 -12.43
N ILE A 62 11.69 2.08 -11.29
CA ILE A 62 13.13 2.37 -11.19
C ILE A 62 13.95 1.48 -12.13
N ASP A 63 13.61 0.20 -12.19
CA ASP A 63 14.28 -0.80 -13.02
C ASP A 63 13.84 -0.74 -14.51
N LYS A 64 12.92 0.17 -14.86
CA LYS A 64 12.34 0.34 -16.21
C LYS A 64 11.76 -0.95 -16.79
N LEU A 65 11.06 -1.73 -15.97
CA LEU A 65 10.43 -2.98 -16.37
C LEU A 65 9.08 -2.78 -17.04
N PHE A 66 8.42 -1.65 -16.78
CA PHE A 66 7.12 -1.34 -17.37
C PHE A 66 7.25 -0.88 -18.82
N LYS A 67 6.17 -1.07 -19.58
CA LYS A 67 6.07 -0.54 -20.94
C LYS A 67 6.18 1.00 -20.96
N PRO A 68 6.67 1.59 -22.07
CA PRO A 68 6.93 3.04 -22.15
C PRO A 68 5.72 3.90 -21.78
N GLU A 69 4.52 3.53 -22.22
CA GLU A 69 3.28 4.25 -21.94
C GLU A 69 2.90 4.25 -20.45
N ILE A 70 3.23 3.16 -19.74
CA ILE A 70 3.01 3.07 -18.28
C ILE A 70 4.04 3.91 -17.53
N ILE A 71 5.32 3.88 -17.95
CA ILE A 71 6.36 4.74 -17.38
C ILE A 71 5.98 6.21 -17.55
N GLN A 72 5.50 6.60 -18.73
CA GLN A 72 5.03 7.96 -19.01
C GLN A 72 3.85 8.33 -18.10
N ALA A 73 2.85 7.46 -17.97
CA ALA A 73 1.72 7.70 -17.08
C ALA A 73 2.14 7.89 -15.61
N ILE A 74 3.11 7.11 -15.12
CA ILE A 74 3.69 7.30 -13.78
C ILE A 74 4.41 8.65 -13.68
N GLN A 75 5.13 9.10 -14.71
CA GLN A 75 5.83 10.38 -14.69
C GLN A 75 4.86 11.57 -14.64
N GLU A 76 3.77 11.50 -15.42
CA GLU A 76 2.74 12.52 -15.47
C GLU A 76 1.96 12.62 -14.15
N ASN A 77 1.64 11.47 -13.53
CA ASN A 77 0.84 11.40 -12.30
C ASN A 77 1.69 11.31 -11.02
N LYS A 78 3.00 11.17 -11.15
CA LYS A 78 3.98 11.09 -10.05
C LYS A 78 3.55 10.04 -8.99
N MET A 79 3.49 10.46 -7.72
CA MET A 79 3.12 9.60 -6.61
C MET A 79 1.70 9.03 -6.74
N ASP A 80 0.76 9.79 -7.32
CA ASP A 80 -0.61 9.31 -7.49
C ASP A 80 -0.69 8.16 -8.49
N GLY A 81 0.18 8.14 -9.51
CA GLY A 81 0.34 7.00 -10.41
C GLY A 81 0.82 5.74 -9.68
N ILE A 82 1.82 5.87 -8.80
CA ILE A 82 2.30 4.75 -7.97
C ILE A 82 1.20 4.26 -7.03
N LYS A 83 0.46 5.17 -6.39
CA LYS A 83 -0.64 4.84 -5.48
C LYS A 83 -1.74 4.06 -6.19
N PHE A 84 -2.15 4.54 -7.37
CA PHE A 84 -3.15 3.88 -8.19
C PHE A 84 -2.73 2.44 -8.53
N MET A 85 -1.53 2.27 -9.08
CA MET A 85 -1.03 0.95 -9.46
C MET A 85 -0.85 0.00 -8.27
N ALA A 86 -0.42 0.52 -7.11
CA ALA A 86 -0.35 -0.28 -5.88
C ALA A 86 -1.74 -0.80 -5.49
N GLY A 87 -2.77 0.04 -5.61
CA GLY A 87 -4.18 -0.34 -5.41
C GLY A 87 -4.61 -1.48 -6.35
N GLU A 88 -4.34 -1.34 -7.65
CA GLU A 88 -4.67 -2.37 -8.65
C GLU A 88 -4.00 -3.71 -8.35
N ILE A 89 -2.74 -3.70 -7.89
CA ILE A 89 -2.06 -4.92 -7.45
C ILE A 89 -2.74 -5.54 -6.22
N VAL A 90 -3.12 -4.72 -5.23
CA VAL A 90 -3.83 -5.22 -4.05
C VAL A 90 -5.15 -5.86 -4.45
N THR A 91 -5.94 -5.19 -5.28
CA THR A 91 -7.21 -5.71 -5.80
C THR A 91 -7.00 -7.03 -6.55
N ALA A 92 -6.02 -7.09 -7.47
CA ALA A 92 -5.75 -8.31 -8.22
C ALA A 92 -5.41 -9.50 -7.30
N LEU A 93 -4.58 -9.28 -6.28
CA LEU A 93 -4.19 -10.31 -5.31
C LEU A 93 -5.36 -10.73 -4.40
N ASP A 94 -6.12 -9.75 -3.89
CA ASP A 94 -7.26 -10.02 -3.00
C ASP A 94 -8.39 -10.75 -3.73
N THR A 95 -8.72 -10.34 -4.95
CA THR A 95 -9.69 -11.05 -5.79
C THR A 95 -9.22 -12.46 -6.16
N ALA A 96 -7.92 -12.65 -6.42
CA ALA A 96 -7.40 -13.97 -6.78
C ALA A 96 -7.33 -14.96 -5.61
N ALA A 97 -7.06 -14.47 -4.39
CA ALA A 97 -6.69 -15.33 -3.26
C ALA A 97 -7.54 -15.17 -1.99
N CYS A 98 -8.24 -14.05 -1.80
CA CYS A 98 -8.90 -13.73 -0.53
C CYS A 98 -10.42 -13.67 -0.64
N GLU A 99 -10.96 -13.21 -1.77
CA GLU A 99 -12.40 -12.99 -1.94
C GLU A 99 -13.16 -14.23 -2.44
N GLY A 100 -14.26 -14.58 -1.76
CA GLY A 100 -15.38 -15.39 -2.29
C GLY A 100 -15.16 -16.89 -2.55
N LYS A 101 -13.94 -17.37 -2.75
CA LYS A 101 -13.58 -18.80 -2.81
C LYS A 101 -12.42 -19.05 -1.87
N LYS A 102 -12.48 -20.13 -1.07
CA LYS A 102 -11.30 -20.57 -0.31
C LYS A 102 -10.16 -20.71 -1.33
N ALA A 103 -9.11 -19.91 -1.17
CA ALA A 103 -7.89 -20.08 -1.96
C ALA A 103 -7.55 -21.57 -1.97
N THR A 104 -7.33 -22.11 -3.17
CA THR A 104 -6.87 -23.48 -3.30
C THR A 104 -5.59 -23.64 -2.48
N LYS A 105 -5.28 -24.87 -2.04
CA LYS A 105 -4.04 -25.11 -1.29
C LYS A 105 -2.83 -24.55 -2.04
N ALA A 106 -2.79 -24.72 -3.36
CA ALA A 106 -1.77 -24.15 -4.24
C ALA A 106 -1.73 -22.62 -4.15
N MET A 107 -2.86 -21.92 -4.35
CA MET A 107 -2.93 -20.47 -4.28
C MET A 107 -2.50 -19.94 -2.91
N SER A 108 -2.93 -20.57 -1.82
CA SER A 108 -2.59 -20.15 -0.46
C SER A 108 -1.09 -20.23 -0.14
N THR A 109 -0.35 -21.09 -0.84
CA THR A 109 1.10 -21.26 -0.67
C THR A 109 1.95 -20.49 -1.68
N THR A 110 1.33 -19.97 -2.74
CA THR A 110 2.00 -19.08 -3.72
C THR A 110 2.60 -17.88 -3.01
N LYS A 111 3.79 -17.47 -3.44
CA LYS A 111 4.46 -16.29 -2.90
C LYS A 111 3.88 -15.01 -3.49
N VAL A 112 3.85 -13.96 -2.69
CA VAL A 112 3.31 -12.66 -3.08
C VAL A 112 4.04 -12.09 -4.30
N ASN A 113 5.38 -12.09 -4.32
CA ASN A 113 6.18 -11.64 -5.47
C ASN A 113 5.84 -12.39 -6.76
N ASP A 114 5.62 -13.70 -6.69
CA ASP A 114 5.27 -14.50 -7.88
C ASP A 114 3.91 -14.07 -8.44
N LEU A 115 2.91 -13.94 -7.57
CA LEU A 115 1.57 -13.54 -8.00
C LEU A 115 1.53 -12.09 -8.47
N VAL A 116 2.28 -11.18 -7.85
CA VAL A 116 2.45 -9.79 -8.32
C VAL A 116 3.03 -9.76 -9.73
N GLY A 117 4.10 -10.52 -9.98
CA GLY A 117 4.71 -10.60 -11.32
C GLY A 117 3.74 -11.13 -12.36
N MET A 118 2.98 -12.17 -12.03
CA MET A 118 1.92 -12.70 -12.90
C MET A 118 0.81 -11.67 -13.14
N SER A 119 0.36 -10.95 -12.11
CA SER A 119 -0.64 -9.90 -12.25
C SER A 119 -0.16 -8.77 -13.16
N MET A 120 1.08 -8.30 -13.01
CA MET A 120 1.65 -7.27 -13.89
C MET A 120 1.71 -7.73 -15.35
N LEU A 121 2.01 -9.00 -15.61
CA LEU A 121 1.94 -9.58 -16.96
C LEU A 121 0.51 -9.62 -17.51
N LEU A 122 -0.44 -10.10 -16.71
CA LEU A 122 -1.85 -10.23 -17.12
C LEU A 122 -2.53 -8.87 -17.33
N MET A 123 -2.13 -7.85 -16.58
CA MET A 123 -2.55 -6.46 -16.78
C MET A 123 -1.83 -5.77 -17.93
N ASN A 124 -0.92 -6.48 -18.62
CA ASN A 124 -0.14 -5.98 -19.75
C ASN A 124 0.78 -4.78 -19.41
N TRP A 125 1.21 -4.68 -18.15
CA TRP A 125 2.11 -3.60 -17.70
C TRP A 125 3.56 -3.87 -18.06
N VAL A 126 3.93 -5.14 -18.16
CA VAL A 126 5.28 -5.63 -18.46
C VAL A 126 5.21 -6.64 -19.61
N GLY A 127 6.26 -6.75 -20.41
CA GLY A 127 6.33 -7.63 -21.59
C GLY A 127 6.75 -6.88 -22.85
N LYS A 128 7.04 -7.61 -23.92
CA LYS A 128 7.37 -7.00 -25.22
C LYS A 128 6.09 -6.46 -25.87
N GLU A 129 6.25 -5.37 -26.61
CA GLU A 129 5.26 -4.91 -27.60
C GLU A 129 5.06 -5.94 -28.71
#